data_AF-A0A087T0P2-F1
#
_entry.id   AF-A0A087T0P2-F1
#
_cell.length_a   1.000
_cell.length_b   1.000
_cell.length_c   1.000
_cell.angle_alpha   90.00
_cell.angle_beta   90.00
_cell.angle_gamma   90.00
#
_symmetry.space_group_name_H-M   'P 1'
#
loop_
_entity.id
_entity.type
_entity.pdbx_description
1 polymer ?
#
loop_
_entity_poly.entity_id
_entity_poly.type
_entity_poly.pdbx_seq_one_letter_code
_entity_poly.pdbx_strand_id
1 'polypeptide(L)'
;MSRELTTFPFSQNTRFKLLNSGFVTVDDLRDFKPSELSKETQLTVQEAMDVLDLVFPKPSHSKSTIESKSCSALNMLLEEKDLPPITTSCKLLDSILGGGISVRKVTEICGCPGSGKTQL
;
A
#
# COMPACT_ATOMS: atom_id res chain seq x y z
N MET A 1 -5.16 -10.06 6.62
CA MET A 1 -6.58 -9.86 6.99
C MET A 1 -6.80 -8.39 7.18
N SER A 2 -7.63 -7.76 6.34
CA SER A 2 -7.94 -6.34 6.48
C SER A 2 -8.95 -6.13 7.61
N ARG A 3 -8.82 -5.05 8.36
CA ARG A 3 -9.75 -4.70 9.44
C ARG A 3 -11.08 -4.26 8.83
N GLU A 4 -12.20 -4.70 9.37
CA GLU A 4 -13.51 -4.24 8.91
C GLU A 4 -13.82 -2.81 9.39
N LEU A 5 -14.48 -2.02 8.53
CA LEU A 5 -14.97 -0.67 8.85
C LEU A 5 -16.01 -0.69 9.98
N THR A 6 -16.66 -1.84 10.17
CA THR A 6 -17.63 -2.09 11.22
C THR A 6 -17.08 -1.94 12.64
N THR A 7 -15.76 -2.02 12.80
CA THR A 7 -15.08 -1.97 14.09
C THR A 7 -14.72 -0.55 14.55
N PHE A 8 -14.98 0.47 13.73
CA PHE A 8 -14.69 1.87 14.02
C PHE A 8 -15.91 2.58 14.61
N PRO A 9 -15.70 3.61 15.46
CA PRO A 9 -16.77 4.33 16.13
C PRO A 9 -17.44 5.38 15.21
N PHE A 10 -18.03 4.93 14.10
CA PHE A 10 -18.78 5.80 13.20
C PHE A 10 -20.20 6.06 13.70
N SER A 11 -20.78 7.19 13.26
CA SER A 11 -22.22 7.39 13.40
C SER A 11 -22.99 6.30 12.62
N GLN A 12 -24.20 5.98 13.07
CA GLN A 12 -25.03 4.96 12.40
C GLN A 12 -25.32 5.32 10.94
N ASN A 13 -25.54 6.60 10.65
CA ASN A 13 -25.77 7.12 9.31
C ASN A 13 -24.53 6.95 8.41
N THR A 14 -23.35 7.30 8.93
CA THR A 14 -22.07 7.17 8.20
C THR A 14 -21.78 5.72 7.86
N ARG A 15 -21.98 4.82 8.82
CA ARG A 15 -21.79 3.38 8.63
C ARG A 15 -22.72 2.80 7.57
N PHE A 16 -24.00 3.17 7.61
CA PHE A 16 -24.99 2.70 6.63
C PHE A 16 -24.62 3.15 5.21
N LYS A 17 -24.21 4.41 5.04
CA LYS A 17 -23.77 4.94 3.74
C LYS A 17 -22.52 4.24 3.20
N LEU A 18 -21.51 4.00 4.04
CA LEU A 18 -20.29 3.29 3.65
C LEU A 18 -20.61 1.85 3.17
N LEU A 19 -21.40 1.11 3.94
CA LEU A 19 -21.76 -0.27 3.61
C LEU A 19 -22.62 -0.36 2.34
N ASN A 20 -23.59 0.54 2.16
CA ASN A 20 -24.42 0.55 0.96
C ASN A 20 -23.64 0.90 -0.31
N SER A 21 -22.58 1.69 -0.18
CA SER A 21 -21.64 1.96 -1.29
C SER A 21 -20.60 0.86 -1.50
N GLY A 22 -20.68 -0.25 -0.74
CA GLY A 22 -19.83 -1.42 -0.92
C GLY A 22 -18.49 -1.36 -0.19
N PHE A 23 -18.25 -0.37 0.67
CA PHE A 23 -17.04 -0.28 1.49
C PHE A 23 -17.19 -1.16 2.74
N VAL A 24 -16.36 -2.19 2.86
CA VAL A 24 -16.43 -3.18 3.95
C VAL A 24 -15.16 -3.17 4.80
N THR A 25 -14.01 -2.98 4.16
CA THR A 25 -12.68 -3.11 4.79
C THR A 25 -11.89 -1.80 4.73
N VAL A 26 -10.87 -1.70 5.59
CA VAL A 26 -9.95 -0.56 5.61
C VAL A 26 -9.20 -0.39 4.29
N ASP A 27 -8.85 -1.50 3.61
CA ASP A 27 -8.14 -1.42 2.34
C ASP A 27 -8.99 -0.77 1.23
N ASP A 28 -10.32 -0.88 1.30
CA ASP A 28 -11.25 -0.25 0.33
C ASP A 28 -11.16 1.28 0.35
N LEU A 29 -10.63 1.87 1.43
CA LEU A 29 -10.50 3.32 1.61
C LEU A 29 -9.07 3.85 1.38
N ARG A 30 -8.07 2.98 1.15
CA ARG A 30 -6.64 3.35 1.21
C ARG A 30 -6.22 4.40 0.18
N ASP A 31 -6.87 4.42 -0.99
CA ASP A 31 -6.51 5.32 -2.09
C ASP A 31 -7.56 6.42 -2.35
N PHE A 32 -8.60 6.50 -1.53
CA PHE A 32 -9.67 7.48 -1.69
C PHE A 32 -9.31 8.83 -1.07
N LYS A 33 -9.52 9.90 -1.82
CA LYS A 33 -9.53 11.26 -1.26
C LYS A 33 -10.88 11.58 -0.61
N PRO A 34 -10.94 12.49 0.37
CA PRO A 34 -12.21 12.90 1.00
C PRO A 34 -13.29 13.33 -0.01
N SER A 35 -12.89 14.02 -1.08
CA SER A 35 -13.81 14.46 -2.15
C SER A 35 -14.31 13.33 -3.04
N GLU A 36 -13.54 12.25 -3.20
CA GLU A 36 -13.93 11.07 -3.98
C GLU A 36 -14.87 10.20 -3.14
N LEU A 37 -14.49 9.96 -1.88
CA LEU A 37 -15.31 9.19 -0.94
C LEU A 37 -16.68 9.85 -0.70
N SER A 38 -16.72 11.17 -0.55
CA SER A 38 -17.97 11.94 -0.40
C SER A 38 -18.92 11.75 -1.58
N LYS A 39 -18.40 11.72 -2.82
CA LYS A 39 -19.20 11.48 -4.02
C LYS A 39 -19.77 10.07 -4.06
N GLU A 40 -18.95 9.07 -3.72
CA GLU A 40 -19.34 7.66 -3.79
C GLU A 40 -20.33 7.24 -2.69
N THR A 41 -20.23 7.87 -1.53
CA THR A 41 -21.00 7.51 -0.32
C THR A 41 -22.16 8.47 0.00
N GLN A 42 -22.27 9.57 -0.74
CA GLN A 42 -23.20 10.66 -0.45
C GLN A 42 -23.04 11.21 0.99
N LEU A 43 -21.84 11.10 1.55
CA LEU A 43 -21.45 11.77 2.77
C LEU A 43 -21.09 13.22 2.45
N THR A 44 -21.20 14.10 3.45
CA THR A 44 -20.58 15.41 3.35
C THR A 44 -19.05 15.26 3.27
N VAL A 45 -18.38 16.23 2.65
CA VAL A 45 -16.90 16.21 2.55
C VAL A 45 -16.25 16.15 3.93
N GLN A 46 -16.88 16.77 4.94
CA GLN A 46 -16.42 16.73 6.32
C GLN A 46 -16.56 15.33 6.94
N GLU A 47 -17.72 14.69 6.80
CA GLU A 47 -17.91 13.31 7.29
C GLU A 47 -16.94 12.34 6.60
N ALA A 48 -16.71 12.49 5.29
CA ALA A 48 -15.74 11.67 4.56
C ALA A 48 -14.30 11.90 5.05
N MET A 49 -13.94 13.14 5.37
CA MET A 49 -12.66 13.48 5.99
C MET A 49 -12.53 12.82 7.37
N ASP A 50 -13.55 12.94 8.22
CA ASP A 50 -13.56 12.38 9.57
C ASP A 50 -13.45 10.84 9.53
N VAL A 51 -14.09 10.19 8.56
CA VAL A 51 -13.95 8.74 8.32
C VAL A 51 -12.51 8.38 7.97
N LEU A 52 -11.89 9.08 7.02
CA LEU A 52 -10.52 8.80 6.62
C LEU A 52 -9.52 9.09 7.75
N ASP A 53 -9.74 10.13 8.55
CA ASP A 53 -8.91 10.46 9.71
C ASP A 53 -9.08 9.43 10.85
N LEU A 54 -10.27 8.84 11.03
CA LEU A 54 -10.50 7.76 12.01
C LEU A 54 -9.87 6.44 11.57
N VAL A 55 -9.92 6.13 10.27
CA VAL A 55 -9.41 4.88 9.69
C VAL A 55 -7.90 4.91 9.52
N PHE A 56 -7.38 6.05 9.07
CA PHE A 56 -5.97 6.33 8.89
C PHE A 56 -5.56 7.48 9.83
N PRO A 57 -5.53 7.23 11.15
CA PRO A 57 -5.16 8.25 12.12
C PRO A 57 -3.79 8.82 11.78
N LYS A 58 -3.81 10.09 11.38
CA LYS A 58 -2.58 10.86 11.19
C LYS A 58 -1.91 10.97 12.56
N PRO A 59 -0.60 10.69 12.68
CA PRO A 59 0.10 10.99 13.92
C PRO A 59 -0.10 12.48 14.20
N SER A 60 -0.72 12.80 15.34
CA SER A 60 -0.99 14.19 15.73
C SER A 60 0.32 14.97 15.76
N HIS A 61 0.60 15.74 14.72
CA HIS A 61 1.07 17.13 14.74
C HIS A 61 1.34 17.64 13.31
N SER A 62 0.61 18.69 12.95
CA SER A 62 0.85 19.64 11.85
C SER A 62 0.43 19.27 10.41
N LYS A 63 -0.69 19.88 10.00
CA LYS A 63 -0.99 20.51 8.69
C LYS A 63 -0.12 20.10 7.49
N SER A 64 -0.79 19.49 6.51
CA SER A 64 -0.54 19.65 5.07
C SER A 64 0.89 19.43 4.58
N THR A 65 1.29 18.18 4.40
CA THR A 65 2.10 17.74 3.25
C THR A 65 2.03 16.21 3.23
N ILE A 66 2.25 15.60 2.07
CA ILE A 66 2.57 14.18 1.96
C ILE A 66 3.56 13.86 3.09
N GLU A 67 3.13 13.09 4.09
CA GLU A 67 4.02 12.64 5.18
C GLU A 67 5.03 11.67 4.57
N SER A 68 6.06 12.24 3.97
CA SER A 68 7.36 11.62 3.95
C SER A 68 7.72 11.41 5.42
N LYS A 69 7.44 10.22 5.96
CA LYS A 69 8.09 9.78 7.19
C LYS A 69 9.58 10.07 6.99
N SER A 70 10.12 11.01 7.74
CA SER A 70 11.55 11.29 7.67
C SER A 70 12.25 10.02 8.14
N CYS A 71 12.82 9.30 7.18
CA CYS A 71 13.50 8.04 7.42
C CYS A 71 14.99 8.31 7.26
N SER A 72 15.79 7.87 8.21
CA SER A 72 17.25 7.97 8.06
C SER A 72 17.70 7.04 6.93
N ALA A 73 18.79 7.40 6.24
CA ALA A 73 19.37 6.51 5.23
C ALA A 73 19.73 5.13 5.82
N LEU A 74 20.06 5.08 7.11
CA LEU A 74 20.32 3.84 7.84
C LEU A 74 19.05 2.97 7.95
N ASN A 75 17.91 3.57 8.31
CA ASN A 75 16.65 2.83 8.41
C ASN A 75 16.20 2.31 7.04
N MET A 76 16.33 3.12 5.98
CA MET A 76 16.05 2.65 4.61
C MET A 76 16.92 1.46 4.21
N LEU A 77 18.21 1.49 4.56
CA LEU A 77 19.14 0.38 4.29
C LEU A 77 18.77 -0.89 5.07
N LEU A 78 18.35 -0.76 6.32
CA LEU A 78 17.92 -1.89 7.14
C LEU A 78 16.62 -2.51 6.59
N GLU A 79 15.65 -1.68 6.22
CA GLU A 79 14.42 -2.13 5.55
C GLU A 79 14.71 -2.85 4.23
N GLU A 80 15.65 -2.36 3.43
CA GLU A 80 16.05 -2.99 2.17
C GLU A 80 16.72 -4.35 2.39
N LYS A 81 17.59 -4.47 3.40
CA LYS A 81 18.28 -5.73 3.74
C LYS A 81 17.36 -6.81 4.27
N ASP A 82 16.21 -6.43 4.83
CA ASP A 82 15.21 -7.36 5.36
C ASP A 82 14.32 -7.97 4.25
N LEU A 83 14.37 -7.43 3.02
CA LEU A 83 13.60 -7.94 1.89
C LEU A 83 14.27 -9.19 1.30
N PRO A 84 13.66 -10.38 1.42
CA PRO A 84 14.22 -11.59 0.82
C PRO A 84 14.12 -11.53 -0.71
N PRO A 85 15.20 -11.86 -1.45
CA PRO A 85 15.15 -11.95 -2.92
C PRO A 85 14.35 -13.18 -3.39
N ILE A 86 13.88 -13.13 -4.63
CA ILE A 86 13.19 -14.24 -5.29
C ILE A 86 14.22 -15.09 -6.02
N THR A 87 14.36 -16.36 -5.66
CA THR A 87 15.29 -17.29 -6.34
C THR A 87 14.89 -17.52 -7.80
N THR A 88 15.89 -17.62 -8.67
CA THR A 88 15.76 -18.01 -10.08
C THR A 88 15.75 -19.53 -10.27
N SER A 89 15.80 -20.31 -9.19
CA SER A 89 16.04 -21.75 -9.20
C SER A 89 17.36 -22.18 -9.85
N CYS A 90 18.24 -21.23 -10.16
CA CYS A 90 19.58 -21.45 -10.68
C CYS A 90 20.59 -20.87 -9.69
N LYS A 91 21.28 -21.75 -8.94
CA LYS A 91 22.23 -21.34 -7.89
C LYS A 91 23.32 -20.39 -8.40
N LEU A 92 23.80 -20.59 -9.62
CA LEU A 92 24.82 -19.75 -10.23
C LEU A 92 24.28 -18.34 -10.52
N LEU A 93 23.08 -18.26 -11.11
CA LEU A 93 22.43 -16.98 -11.41
C LEU A 93 22.05 -16.23 -10.12
N ASP A 94 21.51 -16.93 -9.13
CA ASP A 94 21.22 -16.35 -7.81
C ASP A 94 22.48 -15.79 -7.17
N SER A 95 23.61 -16.50 -7.25
CA SER A 95 24.88 -15.99 -6.72
C SER A 95 25.35 -14.72 -7.42
N ILE A 96 25.16 -14.60 -8.75
CA ILE A 96 25.51 -13.39 -9.52
C ILE A 96 24.60 -12.22 -9.10
N LEU A 97 23.34 -12.49 -8.83
CA LEU A 97 22.34 -11.49 -8.42
C LEU A 97 22.36 -11.15 -6.91
N GLY A 98 23.24 -11.78 -6.12
CA GLY A 98 23.31 -11.54 -4.67
C GLY A 98 22.22 -12.24 -3.86
N GLY A 99 21.73 -13.39 -4.34
CA GLY A 99 20.73 -14.23 -3.68
C GLY A 99 19.46 -14.45 -4.52
N GLY A 100 19.29 -13.71 -5.63
CA GLY A 100 18.13 -13.81 -6.52
C GLY A 100 17.65 -12.43 -7.01
N ILE A 101 16.44 -12.38 -7.57
CA ILE A 101 15.81 -11.15 -8.06
C ILE A 101 15.37 -10.28 -6.87
N SER A 102 15.81 -9.02 -6.84
CA SER A 102 15.51 -8.08 -5.75
C SER A 102 14.05 -7.63 -5.75
N VAL A 103 13.42 -7.63 -4.58
CA VAL A 103 12.05 -7.11 -4.39
C VAL A 103 12.06 -5.57 -4.39
N ARG A 104 10.95 -4.94 -4.81
CA ARG A 104 10.79 -3.47 -4.93
C ARG A 104 11.77 -2.80 -5.91
N LYS A 105 12.38 -3.57 -6.80
CA LYS A 105 13.24 -3.09 -7.89
C LYS A 105 12.77 -3.67 -9.21
N VAL A 106 13.14 -3.01 -10.30
CA VAL A 106 12.93 -3.52 -11.66
C VAL A 106 14.22 -4.24 -12.09
N THR A 107 14.09 -5.49 -12.52
CA THR A 107 15.19 -6.28 -13.10
C THR A 107 14.85 -6.63 -14.54
N GLU A 108 15.76 -6.31 -15.46
CA GLU A 108 15.58 -6.54 -16.89
C GLU A 108 16.38 -7.78 -17.33
N ILE A 109 15.74 -8.68 -18.08
CA ILE A 109 16.37 -9.88 -18.66
C ILE A 109 16.43 -9.72 -20.18
N CYS A 110 17.64 -9.56 -20.71
CA CYS A 110 17.90 -9.31 -22.13
C CYS A 110 18.73 -10.41 -22.79
N GLY A 111 18.55 -10.61 -24.10
CA GLY A 111 19.31 -11.60 -24.87
C GLY A 111 18.68 -11.93 -26.22
N CYS A 112 19.43 -12.63 -27.09
CA CYS A 112 19.01 -13.05 -28.43
C CYS A 112 17.73 -13.91 -28.42
N PRO A 113 17.03 -14.09 -29.55
CA PRO A 113 15.94 -15.06 -29.66
C PRO A 113 16.39 -16.45 -29.21
N GLY A 114 15.54 -17.16 -28.44
CA GLY A 114 15.88 -18.49 -27.91
C GLY A 114 16.81 -18.53 -26.69
N SER A 115 17.20 -17.38 -26.13
CA SER A 115 18.06 -17.30 -24.93
C SER A 115 17.41 -17.74 -23.60
N GLY A 116 16.14 -18.15 -23.62
CA GLY A 116 15.46 -18.63 -22.41
C GLY A 116 14.76 -17.55 -21.57
N LYS A 117 14.63 -16.30 -22.04
CA LYS A 117 13.99 -15.19 -21.29
C LYS A 117 12.57 -15.47 -20.79
N THR A 118 11.81 -16.29 -21.53
CA THR A 118 10.41 -16.63 -21.19
C THR A 118 10.32 -17.86 -20.28
N GLN A 119 11.38 -18.67 -20.25
CA GLN A 119 11.48 -19.88 -19.43
C GLN A 119 11.96 -19.54 -18.02
N LEU A 120 12.76 -18.49 -17.89
CA LEU A 120 13.13 -17.86 -16.63
C LEU A 120 11.92 -17.13 -16.03
#